data_AF-A0A2D2D123-F1
#
_entry.id   AF-A0A2D2D123-F1
#
_cell.length_a   1.000
_cell.length_b   1.000
_cell.length_c   1.000
_cell.angle_alpha   90.00
_cell.angle_beta   90.00
_cell.angle_gamma   90.00
#
_symmetry.space_group_name_H-M   'P 1'
#
loop_
_entity.id
_entity.type
_entity.pdbx_description
1 polymer ?
#
loop_
_entity_poly.entity_id
_entity_poly.type
_entity_poly.pdbx_seq_one_letter_code
_entity_poly.pdbx_strand_id
1 'polypeptide(L)'
;MTDVLRITIALFLWLAAFSGVYGLHGIACAYDWPAAPIGEASLFRLALVGAWGVALLAQLGLLLALRTARFGAASPFVSYVSVALAVAALVAGIWSLFPTAVLSACL
;
A
#
# COMPACT_ATOMS: atom_id res chain seq x y z
N MET A 1 19.13 11.86 -12.11
CA MET A 1 17.88 12.03 -11.32
C MET A 1 17.11 10.72 -11.12
N THR A 2 17.27 9.72 -12.01
CA THR A 2 16.61 8.41 -11.92
C THR A 2 16.91 7.64 -10.62
N ASP A 3 18.11 7.79 -10.05
CA ASP A 3 18.48 7.06 -8.83
C ASP A 3 17.77 7.60 -7.57
N VAL A 4 17.56 8.92 -7.47
CA VAL A 4 16.75 9.50 -6.38
C VAL A 4 15.31 8.98 -6.48
N LEU A 5 14.75 8.93 -7.69
CA LEU A 5 13.43 8.36 -7.91
C LEU A 5 13.38 6.89 -7.49
N ARG A 6 14.34 6.05 -7.89
CA ARG A 6 14.39 4.61 -7.52
C ARG A 6 14.45 4.37 -6.01
N ILE A 7 15.20 5.20 -5.28
CA ILE A 7 15.33 5.11 -3.83
C ILE A 7 14.02 5.52 -3.15
N THR A 8 13.36 6.57 -3.65
CA THR A 8 12.21 7.19 -2.97
C THR A 8 10.85 6.63 -3.40
N ILE A 9 10.74 6.05 -4.59
CA ILE A 9 9.46 5.64 -5.18
C ILE A 9 8.70 4.62 -4.33
N ALA A 10 9.39 3.69 -3.68
CA ALA A 10 8.73 2.72 -2.81
C ALA A 10 8.09 3.37 -1.58
N LEU A 11 8.77 4.34 -0.96
CA LEU A 11 8.24 5.09 0.18
C LEU A 11 7.08 6.01 -0.24
N PHE A 12 7.17 6.65 -1.41
CA PHE A 12 6.07 7.46 -1.94
C PHE A 12 4.85 6.62 -2.27
N LEU A 13 5.04 5.43 -2.85
CA LEU A 13 3.94 4.52 -3.12
C LEU A 13 3.27 4.06 -1.82
N TRP A 14 4.06 3.73 -0.80
CA TRP A 14 3.53 3.42 0.53
C TRP A 14 2.75 4.59 1.13
N LEU A 15 3.29 5.80 1.08
CA LEU A 15 2.64 6.99 1.62
C LEU A 15 1.32 7.29 0.91
N ALA A 16 1.31 7.21 -0.43
CA ALA A 16 0.10 7.41 -1.22
C ALA A 16 -0.96 6.34 -0.92
N ALA A 17 -0.55 5.07 -0.78
CA ALA A 17 -1.45 4.00 -0.39
C ALA A 17 -2.01 4.20 1.03
N PHE A 18 -1.16 4.59 1.98
CA PHE A 18 -1.56 4.88 3.35
C PHE A 18 -2.61 5.99 3.40
N SER A 19 -2.33 7.14 2.78
CA SER A 19 -3.26 8.27 2.70
C SER A 19 -4.56 7.88 1.98
N GLY A 20 -4.47 7.11 0.89
CA GLY A 20 -5.63 6.67 0.13
C GLY A 20 -6.55 5.73 0.93
N VAL A 21 -5.99 4.73 1.61
CA VAL A 21 -6.78 3.76 2.41
C VAL A 21 -7.42 4.45 3.62
N TYR A 22 -6.69 5.32 4.32
CA TYR A 22 -7.26 6.09 5.43
C TYR A 22 -8.29 7.12 4.97
N GLY A 23 -8.08 7.76 3.81
CA GLY A 23 -9.08 8.62 3.20
C GLY A 23 -10.36 7.85 2.84
N LEU A 24 -10.20 6.66 2.25
CA LEU A 24 -11.31 5.76 1.95
C LEU A 24 -12.06 5.32 3.22
N HIS A 25 -11.34 5.04 4.31
CA HIS A 25 -11.95 4.73 5.61
C HIS A 25 -12.86 5.88 6.08
N GLY A 26 -12.37 7.13 6.02
CA GLY A 26 -13.16 8.30 6.40
C GLY A 26 -14.41 8.49 5.54
N ILE A 27 -14.28 8.30 4.21
CA ILE A 27 -15.41 8.32 3.29
C ILE A 27 -16.41 7.20 3.65
N ALA A 28 -15.92 5.99 3.86
CA ALA A 28 -16.76 4.84 4.14
C ALA A 28 -17.55 4.99 5.45
N CYS A 29 -16.96 5.61 6.49
CA CYS A 29 -17.71 5.98 7.70
C CYS A 29 -18.74 7.09 7.43
N ALA A 30 -18.39 8.12 6.65
CA ALA A 30 -19.28 9.25 6.37
C ALA A 30 -20.54 8.86 5.56
N TYR A 31 -20.44 7.82 4.73
CA TYR A 31 -21.55 7.31 3.91
C TYR A 31 -22.22 6.05 4.48
N ASP A 32 -21.96 5.70 5.75
CA ASP A 32 -22.56 4.56 6.44
C ASP A 32 -22.38 3.21 5.70
N TRP A 33 -21.23 3.02 5.06
CA TRP A 33 -20.90 1.74 4.41
C TRP A 33 -20.82 0.53 5.37
N PRO A 34 -20.57 0.68 6.68
CA PRO A 34 -20.69 -0.42 7.62
C PRO A 34 -22.09 -1.03 7.66
N ALA A 35 -23.15 -0.23 7.46
CA ALA A 35 -24.54 -0.67 7.45
C ALA A 35 -25.01 -1.22 6.09
N ALA A 36 -24.18 -1.15 5.05
CA ALA A 36 -24.50 -1.64 3.70
C ALA A 36 -23.95 -3.08 3.50
N PRO A 37 -24.78 -4.13 3.61
CA PRO A 37 -24.33 -5.51 3.42
C PRO A 37 -24.08 -5.85 1.94
N ILE A 38 -23.04 -6.65 1.70
CA ILE A 38 -22.70 -7.28 0.42
C ILE A 38 -22.33 -8.74 0.71
N GLY A 39 -23.32 -9.64 0.55
CA GLY A 39 -23.16 -11.04 0.93
C GLY A 39 -22.97 -11.19 2.45
N GLU A 40 -21.91 -11.89 2.85
CA GLU A 40 -21.55 -12.11 4.27
C GLU A 40 -20.71 -10.96 4.88
N ALA A 41 -20.31 -9.98 4.07
CA ALA A 41 -19.47 -8.85 4.48
C ALA A 41 -20.20 -7.51 4.30
N SER A 42 -19.71 -6.44 4.92
CA SER A 42 -20.16 -5.07 4.62
C SER A 42 -19.36 -4.47 3.46
N LEU A 43 -19.97 -3.52 2.75
CA LEU A 43 -19.28 -2.70 1.74
C LEU A 43 -18.02 -2.06 2.31
N PHE A 44 -18.06 -1.61 3.57
CA PHE A 44 -16.91 -1.09 4.30
C PHE A 44 -15.72 -2.07 4.33
N ARG A 45 -15.96 -3.31 4.75
CA ARG A 45 -14.90 -4.34 4.84
C ARG A 45 -14.35 -4.69 3.46
N LEU A 46 -15.22 -4.89 2.48
CA LEU A 46 -14.80 -5.25 1.12
C LEU A 46 -13.97 -4.14 0.48
N ALA A 47 -14.38 -2.88 0.64
CA ALA A 47 -13.65 -1.75 0.09
C ALA A 47 -12.26 -1.59 0.72
N LEU A 48 -12.14 -1.69 2.05
CA LEU A 48 -10.87 -1.53 2.74
C LEU A 48 -9.92 -2.71 2.53
N VAL A 49 -10.41 -3.95 2.58
CA VAL A 49 -9.61 -5.15 2.26
C VAL A 49 -9.17 -5.10 0.80
N GLY A 50 -10.05 -4.70 -0.12
CA GLY A 50 -9.72 -4.52 -1.53
C GLY A 50 -8.63 -3.46 -1.74
N ALA A 51 -8.79 -2.28 -1.15
CA ALA A 51 -7.80 -1.20 -1.23
C ALA A 51 -6.45 -1.61 -0.63
N TRP A 52 -6.46 -2.31 0.51
CA TRP A 52 -5.25 -2.85 1.13
C TRP A 52 -4.57 -3.88 0.22
N GLY A 53 -5.32 -4.82 -0.36
CA GLY A 53 -4.80 -5.80 -1.32
C GLY A 53 -4.16 -5.13 -2.53
N VAL A 54 -4.82 -4.15 -3.13
CA VAL A 54 -4.28 -3.37 -4.26
C VAL A 54 -2.97 -2.66 -3.87
N ALA A 55 -2.92 -2.05 -2.69
CA ALA A 55 -1.70 -1.41 -2.19
C ALA A 55 -0.53 -2.39 -2.05
N LEU A 56 -0.77 -3.57 -1.46
CA LEU A 56 0.26 -4.61 -1.31
C LEU A 56 0.73 -5.16 -2.66
N LEU A 57 -0.19 -5.38 -3.60
CA LEU A 57 0.13 -5.84 -4.94
C LEU A 57 0.95 -4.80 -5.71
N ALA A 58 0.63 -3.51 -5.58
CA ALA A 58 1.40 -2.43 -6.18
C ALA A 58 2.83 -2.38 -5.62
N GLN A 59 2.99 -2.51 -4.30
CA GLN A 59 4.29 -2.57 -3.63
C GLN A 59 5.11 -3.78 -4.06
N LEU A 60 4.49 -4.96 -4.10
CA LEU A 60 5.13 -6.18 -4.55
C LEU A 60 5.56 -6.08 -6.02
N GLY A 61 4.68 -5.56 -6.88
CA GLY A 61 4.98 -5.31 -8.29
C GLY A 61 6.17 -4.38 -8.47
N LEU A 62 6.23 -3.29 -7.70
CA LEU A 62 7.36 -2.37 -7.70
C LEU A 62 8.67 -3.04 -7.23
N LEU A 63 8.63 -3.82 -6.15
CA LEU A 63 9.78 -4.58 -5.65
C LEU A 63 10.31 -5.54 -6.71
N LEU A 64 9.43 -6.28 -7.39
CA LEU A 64 9.80 -7.18 -8.48
C LEU A 64 10.38 -6.41 -9.66
N ALA A 65 9.78 -5.28 -10.03
CA ALA A 65 10.28 -4.42 -11.11
C ALA A 65 11.70 -3.91 -10.82
N LEU A 66 11.98 -3.43 -9.61
CA LEU A 66 13.30 -2.94 -9.19
C LEU A 66 14.40 -4.03 -9.23
N ARG A 67 14.04 -5.30 -9.19
CA ARG A 67 14.98 -6.44 -9.33
C ARG A 67 15.27 -6.83 -10.79
N THR A 68 14.54 -6.27 -11.76
CA THR A 68 14.77 -6.57 -13.19
C THR A 68 15.92 -5.75 -13.76
N ALA A 69 16.59 -6.28 -14.80
CA ALA A 69 17.65 -5.56 -15.51
C ALA A 69 17.19 -4.24 -16.15
N ARG A 70 15.88 -4.10 -16.44
CA ARG A 70 15.31 -2.90 -17.06
C ARG A 70 15.20 -1.72 -16.11
N PHE A 71 14.83 -1.97 -14.85
CA PHE A 71 14.56 -0.91 -13.87
C PHE A 71 15.59 -0.85 -12.74
N GLY A 72 16.43 -1.88 -12.58
CA GLY A 72 17.53 -1.91 -11.63
C GLY A 72 18.56 -0.81 -11.85
N ALA A 73 19.20 -0.37 -10.77
CA ALA A 73 20.28 0.61 -10.84
C ALA A 73 21.60 -0.07 -11.24
N ALA A 74 22.42 0.63 -12.03
CA ALA A 74 23.77 0.17 -12.37
C ALA A 74 24.70 0.18 -11.15
N SER A 75 24.47 1.11 -10.22
CA SER A 75 25.19 1.17 -8.95
C SER A 75 24.68 0.08 -7.99
N PRO A 76 25.58 -0.80 -7.47
CA PRO A 76 25.21 -1.82 -6.50
C PRO A 76 24.60 -1.23 -5.23
N PHE A 77 25.10 -0.08 -4.77
CA PHE A 77 24.58 0.62 -3.59
C PHE A 77 23.14 1.09 -3.80
N VAL A 78 22.86 1.76 -4.93
CA VAL A 78 21.50 2.26 -5.23
C VAL A 78 20.52 1.10 -5.39
N SER A 79 20.95 0.00 -6.02
CA SER A 79 20.14 -1.21 -6.16
C SER A 79 19.79 -1.80 -4.80
N TYR A 80 20.78 -1.98 -3.92
CA TYR A 80 20.57 -2.48 -2.56
C TYR A 80 19.62 -1.59 -1.76
N VAL A 81 19.86 -0.28 -1.72
CA VAL A 81 19.02 0.68 -0.98
C VAL A 81 17.59 0.69 -1.51
N SER A 82 17.40 0.70 -2.84
CA SER A 82 16.06 0.72 -3.44
C SER A 82 15.28 -0.56 -3.09
N VAL A 83 15.93 -1.73 -3.14
CA VAL A 83 15.29 -3.00 -2.76
C VAL A 83 15.00 -3.05 -1.26
N ALA A 84 15.94 -2.62 -0.41
CA ALA A 84 15.73 -2.58 1.04
C ALA A 84 14.55 -1.67 1.42
N LEU A 85 14.46 -0.48 0.80
CA LEU A 85 13.34 0.43 1.01
C LEU A 85 12.02 -0.12 0.48
N ALA A 86 12.02 -0.83 -0.66
CA ALA A 86 10.83 -1.52 -1.16
C ALA A 86 10.35 -2.64 -0.23
N VAL A 87 11.26 -3.40 0.36
CA VAL A 87 10.91 -4.41 1.37
C VAL A 87 10.36 -3.73 2.63
N ALA A 88 11.02 -2.67 3.12
CA ALA A 88 10.56 -1.92 4.28
C ALA A 88 9.16 -1.31 4.06
N ALA A 89 8.93 -0.73 2.88
CA ALA A 89 7.64 -0.17 2.48
C ALA A 89 6.54 -1.25 2.42
N LEU A 90 6.85 -2.45 1.93
CA LEU A 90 5.91 -3.57 1.87
C LEU A 90 5.55 -4.04 3.28
N VAL A 91 6.54 -4.23 4.15
CA VAL A 91 6.31 -4.62 5.56
C VAL A 91 5.52 -3.54 6.29
N ALA A 92 5.85 -2.27 6.09
CA ALA A 92 5.09 -1.15 6.63
C ALA A 92 3.65 -1.15 6.11
N GLY A 93 3.42 -1.44 4.83
CA GLY A 93 2.08 -1.56 4.24
C GLY A 93 1.27 -2.71 4.84
N ILE A 94 1.90 -3.84 5.15
CA ILE A 94 1.23 -4.95 5.86
C ILE A 94 0.81 -4.49 7.27
N TRP A 95 1.73 -3.89 8.03
CA TRP A 95 1.47 -3.56 9.43
C TRP A 95 0.55 -2.35 9.63
N SER A 96 0.76 -1.27 8.89
CA SER A 96 0.02 -0.01 9.07
C SER A 96 -1.42 -0.05 8.56
N LEU A 97 -1.70 -0.88 7.56
CA LEU A 97 -3.03 -0.97 6.96
C LEU A 97 -3.85 -2.13 7.53
N PHE A 98 -3.22 -3.13 8.18
CA PHE A 98 -3.92 -4.25 8.81
C PHE A 98 -5.02 -3.81 9.80
N PRO A 99 -4.77 -2.85 10.73
CA PRO A 99 -5.82 -2.38 11.63
C PRO A 99 -7.04 -1.82 10.90
N THR A 100 -6.84 -1.10 9.78
CA THR A 100 -7.96 -0.52 9.02
C THR A 100 -8.86 -1.57 8.37
N ALA A 101 -8.31 -2.73 8.03
CA ALA A 101 -9.08 -3.82 7.42
C ALA A 101 -9.79 -4.71 8.45
N VAL A 102 -9.24 -4.82 9.66
CA VAL A 102 -9.69 -5.80 10.68
C VAL A 102 -10.45 -5.14 11.83
N LEU A 103 -10.01 -3.97 12.28
CA LEU A 103 -10.63 -3.21 13.36
C LEU A 103 -11.55 -2.15 12.77
N SER A 104 -12.84 -2.25 13.05
CA SER A 104 -13.83 -1.23 12.72
C SER A 104 -13.88 -0.19 13.85
N ALA A 105 -13.66 1.08 13.51
CA ALA A 105 -13.69 2.20 14.46
C ALA A 105 -14.53 3.39 13.94
N CYS A 106 -15.50 3.16 13.06
CA CYS A 106 -16.56 4.15 12.85
C CYS A 106 -17.37 4.20 14.16
N LEU A 107 -16.91 5.03 15.10
CA LEU A 107 -17.55 5.35 16.37
C LEU A 107 -18.56 6.49 16.17
#